data_AF-A0A329LHS5-F1
#
_entry.id   AF-A0A329LHS5-F1
#
_cell.length_a   1.000
_cell.length_b   1.000
_cell.length_c   1.000
_cell.angle_alpha   90.00
_cell.angle_beta   90.00
_cell.angle_gamma   90.00
#
_symmetry.space_group_name_H-M   'P 1'
#
loop_
_entity.id
_entity.type
_entity.pdbx_description
1 polymer ?
#
loop_
_entity_poly.entity_id
_entity_poly.type
_entity_poly.pdbx_seq_one_letter_code
_entity_poly.pdbx_strand_id
1 'polypeptide(L)'
;MAIGVVVIVIVALAYSQLQKPPEECRPVLDLLEYNKSQNELISAKSEGAEGAPTVAEEIAYRDWADGLAERARKIDAPELRFTAVEVGDLAGLFVQKMPQARAATETRAPGAPAPQIYYEMSALDAQIRRKLAELSDACSA
;
A
#
# COMPACT_ATOMS: atom_id res chain seq x y z
N MET A 1 2.01 -24.21 48.19
CA MET A 1 3.21 -23.68 47.54
C MET A 1 2.74 -22.85 46.35
N ALA A 2 2.98 -21.54 46.43
CA ALA A 2 2.75 -20.55 45.37
C ALA A 2 3.66 -20.88 44.15
N ILE A 3 3.35 -20.46 42.92
CA ILE A 3 3.54 -19.09 42.43
C ILE A 3 2.57 -18.85 41.27
N GLY A 4 1.80 -17.77 41.37
CA GLY A 4 0.99 -17.24 40.28
C GLY A 4 1.87 -16.61 39.21
N VAL A 5 1.44 -16.72 37.97
CA VAL A 5 1.88 -15.84 36.90
C VAL A 5 0.61 -15.33 36.22
N VAL A 6 0.09 -14.23 36.76
CA VAL A 6 -0.80 -13.35 36.02
C VAL A 6 0.10 -12.61 35.04
N VAL A 7 0.11 -13.05 33.78
CA VAL A 7 0.76 -12.32 32.70
C VAL A 7 -0.11 -11.11 32.38
N ILE A 8 0.25 -9.98 33.00
CA ILE A 8 -0.31 -8.66 32.71
C ILE A 8 0.18 -8.26 31.31
N VAL A 9 -0.69 -8.31 30.32
CA VAL A 9 -0.50 -7.60 29.04
C VAL A 9 -1.80 -6.91 28.64
N ILE A 10 -2.25 -5.92 29.44
CA ILE A 10 -3.22 -4.91 28.98
C ILE A 10 -2.91 -3.59 29.70
N VAL A 11 -1.80 -2.93 29.33
CA VAL A 11 -1.56 -1.52 29.74
C VAL A 11 -1.35 -0.60 28.53
N ALA A 12 -1.11 -1.12 27.32
CA ALA A 12 -0.95 -0.29 26.13
C ALA A 12 -2.27 0.19 25.49
N LEU A 13 -3.42 -0.44 25.81
CA LEU A 13 -4.71 -0.15 25.14
C LEU A 13 -5.50 1.01 25.75
N ALA A 14 -5.17 1.48 26.96
CA ALA A 14 -5.94 2.53 27.63
C ALA A 14 -5.48 3.96 27.27
N TYR A 15 -4.21 4.16 26.91
CA TYR A 15 -3.69 5.49 26.59
C TYR A 15 -4.01 5.94 25.16
N SER A 16 -4.11 5.02 24.19
CA SER A 16 -4.42 5.39 22.79
C SER A 16 -5.89 5.75 22.56
N GLN A 17 -6.78 5.51 23.53
CA GLN A 17 -8.20 5.81 23.44
C GLN A 17 -8.53 7.26 23.86
N LEU A 18 -7.57 8.00 24.43
CA LEU A 18 -7.83 9.35 24.98
C LEU A 18 -7.54 10.51 24.01
N GLN A 19 -6.86 10.28 22.89
CA GLN A 19 -6.66 11.27 21.84
C GLN A 19 -7.25 10.71 20.56
N LYS A 20 -8.45 11.17 20.20
CA LYS A 20 -8.95 10.96 18.84
C LYS A 20 -7.97 11.65 17.90
N PRO A 21 -7.54 11.00 16.81
CA PRO A 21 -6.78 11.69 15.78
C PRO A 21 -7.57 12.94 15.35
N PRO A 22 -6.89 14.01 14.95
CA PRO A 22 -7.55 15.19 14.41
C PRO A 22 -8.56 14.79 13.32
N GLU A 23 -9.71 15.47 13.22
CA GLU A 23 -10.78 15.10 12.28
C GLU A 23 -10.26 15.08 10.82
N GLU A 24 -9.30 15.95 10.50
CA GLU A 24 -8.58 16.00 9.23
C GLU A 24 -7.76 14.75 8.92
N CYS A 25 -7.35 13.96 9.93
CA CYS A 25 -6.62 12.72 9.76
C CYS A 25 -7.53 11.52 9.51
N ARG A 26 -8.84 11.64 9.73
CA ARG A 26 -9.76 10.52 9.55
C ARG A 26 -9.80 9.99 8.10
N PRO A 27 -9.81 10.83 7.05
CA PRO A 27 -9.71 10.35 5.67
C PRO A 27 -8.34 9.76 5.33
N VAL A 28 -7.26 10.23 5.97
CA VAL A 28 -5.92 9.63 5.82
C VAL A 28 -5.90 8.21 6.40
N LEU A 29 -6.45 8.02 7.59
CA LEU A 29 -6.53 6.70 8.21
C LEU A 29 -7.37 5.70 7.37
N ASP A 30 -8.45 6.15 6.74
CA ASP A 30 -9.23 5.32 5.79
C ASP A 30 -8.39 4.92 4.56
N LEU A 31 -7.59 5.84 4.01
CA LEU A 31 -6.66 5.53 2.92
C LEU A 31 -5.61 4.49 3.34
N LEU A 32 -5.00 4.67 4.51
CA LEU A 32 -3.97 3.77 5.03
C LEU A 32 -4.51 2.37 5.34
N GLU A 33 -5.69 2.29 5.95
CA GLU A 33 -6.36 1.02 6.25
C GLU A 33 -6.77 0.30 4.97
N TYR A 34 -7.31 1.02 3.99
CA TYR A 34 -7.60 0.46 2.68
C TYR A 34 -6.33 -0.10 2.02
N ASN A 35 -5.24 0.67 2.00
CA ASN A 35 -3.96 0.21 1.46
C ASN A 35 -3.48 -1.08 2.14
N LYS A 36 -3.56 -1.14 3.48
CA LYS A 36 -3.16 -2.31 4.25
C LYS A 36 -4.01 -3.54 3.88
N SER A 37 -5.34 -3.40 3.92
CA SER A 37 -6.26 -4.51 3.60
C SER A 37 -6.07 -5.03 2.17
N GLN A 38 -5.83 -4.15 1.20
CA GLN A 38 -5.56 -4.57 -0.18
C GLN A 38 -4.20 -5.24 -0.34
N ASN A 39 -3.15 -4.76 0.34
CA ASN A 39 -1.84 -5.40 0.29
C ASN A 39 -1.87 -6.81 0.89
N GLU A 40 -2.64 -7.04 1.96
CA GLU A 40 -2.85 -8.38 2.51
C GLU A 40 -3.57 -9.30 1.50
N LEU A 41 -4.61 -8.79 0.83
CA LEU A 41 -5.34 -9.55 -0.20
C LEU A 41 -4.50 -9.87 -1.43
N ILE A 42 -3.71 -8.90 -1.90
CA ILE A 42 -2.80 -9.07 -3.05
C ILE A 42 -1.69 -10.04 -2.67
N SER A 43 -1.07 -9.89 -1.49
CA SER A 43 -0.03 -10.80 -1.00
C SER A 43 -0.54 -12.23 -0.90
N ALA A 44 -1.75 -12.44 -0.39
CA ALA A 44 -2.36 -13.76 -0.30
C ALA A 44 -2.66 -14.38 -1.68
N LYS A 45 -2.95 -13.56 -2.70
CA LYS A 45 -3.22 -14.02 -4.07
C LYS A 45 -1.95 -14.26 -4.89
N SER A 46 -0.85 -13.60 -4.53
CA SER A 46 0.44 -13.72 -5.20
C SER A 46 1.43 -14.63 -4.46
N GLU A 47 1.00 -15.30 -3.39
CA GLU A 47 1.82 -16.27 -2.68
C GLU A 47 2.17 -17.44 -3.61
N GLY A 48 3.46 -17.65 -3.87
CA GLY A 48 3.94 -18.66 -4.82
C GLY A 48 3.74 -18.30 -6.29
N ALA A 49 3.34 -17.06 -6.61
CA ALA A 49 3.28 -16.60 -7.99
C ALA A 49 4.69 -16.49 -8.58
N GLU A 50 4.93 -17.23 -9.66
CA GLU A 50 6.17 -17.18 -10.44
C GLU A 50 5.89 -16.58 -11.82
N GLY A 51 6.80 -15.74 -12.30
CA GLY A 51 6.76 -15.20 -13.66
C GLY A 51 6.13 -13.80 -13.77
N ALA A 52 5.58 -13.51 -14.95
CA ALA A 52 5.09 -12.18 -15.27
C ALA A 52 3.71 -11.90 -14.65
N PRO A 53 3.39 -10.63 -14.33
CA PRO A 53 2.07 -10.28 -13.82
C PRO A 53 0.96 -10.73 -14.78
N THR A 54 -0.02 -11.46 -14.27
CA THR A 54 -1.16 -11.95 -15.04
C THR A 54 -2.22 -10.86 -15.27
N VAL A 55 -3.17 -11.10 -16.17
CA VAL A 55 -4.32 -10.20 -16.39
C VAL A 55 -5.19 -10.11 -15.13
N ALA A 56 -5.37 -11.24 -14.43
CA ALA A 56 -6.17 -11.28 -13.21
C ALA A 56 -5.55 -10.44 -12.07
N GLU A 57 -4.22 -10.52 -11.92
CA GLU A 57 -3.49 -9.67 -10.98
C GLU A 57 -3.58 -8.19 -11.37
N GLU A 58 -3.44 -7.86 -12.66
CA GLU A 58 -3.59 -6.49 -13.15
C GLU A 58 -4.94 -5.87 -12.78
N ILE A 59 -6.04 -6.64 -12.86
CA ILE A 59 -7.37 -6.18 -12.45
C ILE A 59 -7.41 -5.88 -10.95
N ALA A 60 -6.88 -6.78 -10.11
CA ALA A 60 -6.84 -6.56 -8.66
C ALA A 60 -5.99 -5.33 -8.28
N TYR A 61 -4.86 -5.12 -8.96
CA TYR A 61 -4.02 -3.94 -8.77
C TYR A 61 -4.68 -2.67 -9.31
N ARG A 62 -5.49 -2.75 -10.37
CA ARG A 62 -6.29 -1.61 -10.86
C ARG A 62 -7.33 -1.20 -9.82
N ASP A 63 -8.08 -2.15 -9.26
CA ASP A 63 -9.06 -1.88 -8.20
C ASP A 63 -8.38 -1.24 -6.98
N TRP A 64 -7.20 -1.71 -6.60
CA TRP A 64 -6.38 -1.11 -5.55
C TRP A 64 -5.97 0.34 -5.85
N ALA A 65 -5.43 0.61 -7.05
CA ALA A 65 -5.03 1.96 -7.44
C ALA A 65 -6.21 2.92 -7.51
N ASP A 66 -7.34 2.49 -8.07
CA ASP A 66 -8.56 3.28 -8.15
C ASP A 66 -9.13 3.57 -6.76
N GLY A 67 -9.11 2.60 -5.85
CA GLY A 67 -9.56 2.76 -4.47
C GLY A 67 -8.65 3.67 -3.63
N LEU A 68 -7.34 3.70 -3.91
CA LEU A 68 -6.41 4.69 -3.34
C LEU A 68 -6.73 6.09 -3.86
N ALA A 69 -6.89 6.26 -5.17
CA ALA A 69 -7.23 7.54 -5.78
C ALA A 69 -8.59 8.08 -5.32
N GLU A 70 -9.59 7.21 -5.11
CA GLU A 70 -10.89 7.60 -4.55
C GLU A 70 -10.74 8.16 -3.13
N ARG A 71 -9.97 7.49 -2.26
CA ARG A 71 -9.77 7.92 -0.87
C ARG A 71 -8.88 9.15 -0.77
N ALA A 72 -7.85 9.24 -1.61
CA ALA A 72 -6.98 10.39 -1.70
C ALA A 72 -7.77 11.68 -1.94
N ARG A 73 -8.78 11.63 -2.82
CA ARG A 73 -9.66 12.77 -3.13
C ARG A 73 -10.55 13.21 -1.97
N LYS A 74 -10.74 12.38 -0.93
CA LYS A 74 -11.53 12.70 0.28
C LYS A 74 -10.69 13.42 1.35
N ILE A 75 -9.38 13.56 1.14
CA ILE A 75 -8.50 14.31 2.03
C ILE A 75 -8.51 15.78 1.62
N ASP A 76 -9.07 16.63 2.48
CA ASP A 76 -9.26 18.06 2.20
C ASP A 76 -8.17 18.97 2.78
N ALA A 77 -7.48 18.51 3.83
CA ALA A 77 -6.39 19.23 4.48
C ALA A 77 -5.26 19.51 3.46
N PRO A 78 -4.94 20.78 3.14
CA PRO A 78 -4.01 21.13 2.07
C PRO A 78 -2.64 20.47 2.21
N GLU A 79 -2.13 20.36 3.44
CA GLU A 79 -0.85 19.76 3.79
C GLU A 79 -0.80 18.23 3.63
N LEU A 80 -1.96 17.57 3.63
CA LEU A 80 -2.08 16.10 3.47
C LEU A 80 -2.51 15.71 2.05
N ARG A 81 -3.33 16.56 1.42
CA ARG A 81 -3.97 16.28 0.12
C ARG A 81 -2.96 16.00 -0.99
N PHE A 82 -1.90 16.79 -1.10
CA PHE A 82 -0.91 16.61 -2.19
C PHE A 82 -0.24 15.25 -2.11
N THR A 83 0.28 14.89 -0.93
CA THR A 83 0.90 13.58 -0.68
C THR A 83 -0.07 12.44 -0.95
N ALA A 84 -1.34 12.58 -0.56
CA ALA A 84 -2.35 11.56 -0.81
C ALA A 84 -2.68 11.38 -2.29
N VAL A 85 -2.82 12.46 -3.05
CA VAL A 85 -3.04 12.40 -4.51
C VAL A 85 -1.83 11.75 -5.19
N GLU A 86 -0.61 12.09 -4.79
CA GLU A 86 0.62 11.45 -5.29
C GLU A 86 0.62 9.93 -5.06
N VAL A 87 0.12 9.44 -3.93
CA VAL A 87 -0.04 7.99 -3.69
C VAL A 87 -0.95 7.35 -4.76
N GLY A 88 -2.10 7.95 -5.04
CA GLY A 88 -3.04 7.46 -6.05
C GLY A 88 -2.42 7.46 -7.45
N ASP A 89 -1.75 8.55 -7.82
CA ASP A 89 -1.12 8.70 -9.14
C ASP A 89 0.01 7.69 -9.33
N LEU A 90 0.87 7.50 -8.33
CA LEU A 90 1.96 6.52 -8.36
C LEU A 90 1.43 5.09 -8.44
N ALA A 91 0.35 4.76 -7.72
CA ALA A 91 -0.32 3.47 -7.81
C ALA A 91 -0.88 3.24 -9.22
N GLY A 92 -1.51 4.25 -9.82
CA GLY A 92 -1.97 4.21 -11.21
C GLY A 92 -0.83 3.96 -12.21
N LEU A 93 0.32 4.63 -12.04
CA LEU A 93 1.51 4.40 -12.85
C LEU A 93 2.08 2.99 -12.69
N PHE A 94 2.04 2.42 -11.49
CA PHE A 94 2.46 1.05 -11.24
C PHE A 94 1.60 0.06 -12.05
N VAL A 95 0.27 0.21 -12.00
CA VAL A 95 -0.68 -0.63 -12.76
C VAL A 95 -0.44 -0.52 -14.27
N GLN A 96 -0.21 0.70 -14.78
CA GLN A 96 0.06 0.92 -16.21
C GLN A 96 1.31 0.19 -16.72
N LYS A 97 2.27 -0.13 -15.84
CA LYS A 97 3.48 -0.89 -16.19
C LYS A 97 3.27 -2.41 -16.17
N MET A 98 2.25 -2.94 -15.52
CA MET A 98 1.99 -4.39 -15.47
C MET A 98 1.85 -5.06 -16.85
N PRO A 99 1.06 -4.55 -17.81
CA PRO A 99 1.00 -5.15 -19.14
C PRO A 99 2.32 -5.03 -19.91
N GLN A 100 3.11 -3.98 -19.65
CA GLN A 100 4.44 -3.80 -20.23
C GLN A 100 5.42 -4.84 -19.67
N ALA A 101 5.35 -5.13 -18.37
CA ALA A 101 6.13 -6.17 -17.71
C ALA A 101 5.79 -7.57 -18.24
N ARG A 102 4.49 -7.83 -18.48
CA ARG A 102 4.02 -9.06 -19.14
C ARG A 102 4.64 -9.22 -20.52
N ALA A 103 4.47 -8.24 -21.40
CA ALA A 103 5.00 -8.27 -22.77
C ALA A 103 6.55 -8.37 -22.81
N ALA A 104 7.24 -7.68 -21.91
CA ALA A 104 8.70 -7.72 -21.80
C ALA A 104 9.23 -9.08 -21.32
N THR A 105 8.41 -9.85 -20.60
CA THR A 105 8.76 -11.20 -20.13
C THR A 105 8.46 -12.24 -21.22
N GLU A 106 7.33 -12.12 -21.92
CA GLU A 106 6.94 -13.04 -23.00
C GLU A 106 7.92 -13.06 -24.18
N THR A 107 8.54 -11.92 -24.49
CA THR A 107 9.47 -11.78 -25.63
C THR A 107 10.91 -12.16 -25.30
N ARG A 108 11.17 -12.62 -24.08
CA ARG A 108 12.54 -12.79 -23.58
C ARG A 108 13.02 -14.25 -23.66
N ALA A 109 14.30 -14.41 -24.01
CA ALA A 109 14.97 -15.70 -24.04
C ALA A 109 15.09 -16.31 -22.61
N PRO A 110 14.97 -17.64 -22.46
CA PRO A 110 15.20 -18.32 -21.19
C PRO A 110 16.57 -17.97 -20.58
N GLY A 111 16.59 -17.61 -19.29
CA GLY A 111 17.81 -17.29 -18.55
C GLY A 111 18.38 -15.88 -18.78
N ALA A 112 17.75 -15.05 -19.63
CA ALA A 112 18.14 -13.65 -19.76
C ALA A 112 17.80 -12.85 -18.47
N PRO A 113 18.52 -11.75 -18.17
CA PRO A 113 18.27 -10.93 -16.97
C PRO A 113 16.82 -10.43 -16.87
N ALA A 114 16.37 -10.05 -15.67
CA ALA A 114 15.03 -9.49 -15.47
C ALA A 114 14.80 -8.19 -16.31
N PRO A 115 13.57 -7.91 -16.80
CA PRO A 115 13.35 -6.73 -17.63
C PRO A 115 13.47 -5.42 -16.85
N GLN A 116 13.95 -4.37 -17.53
CA GLN A 116 14.18 -3.05 -16.93
C GLN A 116 12.92 -2.51 -16.23
N ILE A 117 11.75 -2.81 -16.81
CA ILE A 117 10.44 -2.42 -16.28
C ILE A 117 10.20 -2.89 -14.83
N TYR A 118 10.79 -4.01 -14.39
CA TYR A 118 10.67 -4.46 -13.00
C TYR A 118 11.43 -3.54 -12.03
N TYR A 119 12.55 -2.96 -12.44
CA TYR A 119 13.27 -1.94 -11.66
C TYR A 119 12.46 -0.64 -11.58
N GLU A 120 11.78 -0.26 -12.67
CA GLU A 120 10.90 0.91 -12.67
C GLU A 120 9.68 0.71 -11.76
N MET A 121 9.06 -0.47 -11.80
CA MET A 121 7.94 -0.82 -10.93
C MET A 121 8.34 -0.85 -9.45
N SER A 122 9.52 -1.42 -9.12
CA SER A 122 10.02 -1.41 -7.74
C SER A 122 10.38 0.01 -7.27
N ALA A 123 10.84 0.90 -8.15
CA ALA A 123 11.05 2.31 -7.82
C ALA A 123 9.72 3.05 -7.55
N LEU A 124 8.64 2.73 -8.28
CA LEU A 124 7.30 3.26 -8.02
C LEU A 124 6.77 2.75 -6.68
N ASP A 125 6.85 1.45 -6.43
CA ASP A 125 6.45 0.85 -5.15
C ASP A 125 7.20 1.47 -3.95
N ALA A 126 8.51 1.67 -4.07
CA ALA A 126 9.28 2.35 -3.03
C ALA A 126 8.81 3.80 -2.80
N GLN A 127 8.40 4.53 -3.85
CA GLN A 127 7.83 5.87 -3.71
C GLN A 127 6.47 5.84 -3.01
N ILE A 128 5.60 4.91 -3.39
CA ILE A 128 4.28 4.72 -2.77
C ILE A 128 4.44 4.46 -1.26
N ARG A 129 5.32 3.53 -0.87
CA ARG A 129 5.58 3.23 0.55
C ARG A 129 6.08 4.44 1.34
N ARG A 130 6.97 5.25 0.75
CA ARG A 130 7.46 6.48 1.40
C ARG A 130 6.34 7.49 1.60
N LYS A 131 5.51 7.72 0.57
CA LYS A 131 4.38 8.67 0.64
C LYS A 131 3.30 8.23 1.64
N LEU A 132 3.03 6.93 1.72
CA LEU A 132 2.15 6.37 2.75
C LEU A 132 2.72 6.56 4.15
N ALA A 133 4.04 6.40 4.33
CA ALA A 133 4.70 6.68 5.61
C ALA A 133 4.62 8.18 5.97
N GLU A 134 4.85 9.09 5.02
CA GLU A 134 4.68 10.54 5.21
C GLU A 134 3.26 10.88 5.72
N LEU A 135 2.23 10.28 5.13
CA LEU A 135 0.83 10.44 5.58
C LEU A 135 0.58 9.85 6.98
N SER A 136 1.13 8.67 7.25
CA SER A 136 1.00 8.00 8.55
C SER A 136 1.66 8.83 9.65
N ASP A 137 2.89 9.31 9.41
CA ASP A 137 3.66 10.10 10.37
C ASP A 137 2.92 11.41 10.69
N ALA A 138 2.37 12.09 9.69
CA ALA A 138 1.59 13.31 9.86
C ALA A 138 0.32 13.11 10.72
N CYS A 139 -0.21 11.88 10.79
CA CYS A 139 -1.45 11.55 11.50
C CYS A 139 -1.26 10.67 12.73
N SER A 140 -0.02 10.46 13.18
CA SER A 140 0.35 9.62 14.34
C SER A 140 0.43 10.37 15.68
N ALA A 141 -0.03 11.62 15.73
CA ALA A 141 0.02 12.52 16.88
C ALA A 141 -1.01 12.19 17.99
#